data_AF-A0A7K3MWH6-F1
#
_entry.id   AF-A0A7K3MWH6-F1
#
_cell.length_a   1.000
_cell.length_b   1.000
_cell.length_c   1.000
_cell.angle_alpha   90.00
_cell.angle_beta   90.00
_cell.angle_gamma   90.00
#
_symmetry.space_group_name_H-M   'P 1'
#
loop_
_entity.id
_entity.type
_entity.pdbx_description
1 polymer ?
#
loop_
_entity_poly.entity_id
_entity_poly.type
_entity_poly.pdbx_seq_one_letter_code
_entity_poly.pdbx_strand_id
1 'polypeptide(L)'
;MKREEFKNWLVKNYKDGKGMALHAAESRVSNAQKVEDAFGDFDKHYEVDKLASVVAQLAYPVRETRPLPRGIVIDGDYVTGMATLRQGVRRYIDFKKSE
;
A
#
# COMPACT_ATOMS: atom_id res chain seq x y z
N MET A 1 -0.90 -10.07 4.35
CA MET A 1 -1.70 -9.71 3.18
C MET A 1 -1.77 -10.89 2.23
N LYS A 2 -2.88 -11.00 1.49
CA LYS A 2 -3.08 -11.95 0.39
C LYS A 2 -2.21 -11.62 -0.84
N ARG A 3 -0.90 -11.71 -0.69
CA ARG A 3 0.11 -11.19 -1.65
C ARG A 3 -0.08 -11.69 -3.08
N GLU A 4 -0.22 -12.99 -3.27
CA GLU A 4 -0.32 -13.59 -4.61
C GLU A 4 -1.68 -13.30 -5.27
N GLU A 5 -2.77 -13.33 -4.50
CA GLU A 5 -4.11 -12.95 -4.97
C GLU A 5 -4.15 -11.47 -5.37
N PHE A 6 -3.56 -10.60 -4.56
CA PHE A 6 -3.44 -9.18 -4.85
C PHE A 6 -2.64 -8.92 -6.13
N LYS A 7 -1.50 -9.60 -6.30
CA LYS A 7 -0.70 -9.52 -7.54
C LYS A 7 -1.51 -9.97 -8.76
N ASN A 8 -2.18 -11.12 -8.66
CA ASN A 8 -2.98 -11.66 -9.75
C ASN A 8 -4.15 -10.74 -10.10
N TRP A 9 -4.79 -10.15 -9.09
CA TRP A 9 -5.84 -9.15 -9.29
C TRP A 9 -5.31 -7.89 -9.97
N LEU A 10 -4.13 -7.38 -9.57
CA LEU A 10 -3.52 -6.23 -10.24
C LEU A 10 -3.29 -6.50 -11.73
N VAL A 11 -2.78 -7.69 -12.06
CA VAL A 11 -2.47 -8.07 -13.45
C VAL A 11 -3.73 -8.26 -14.30
N LYS A 12 -4.84 -8.74 -13.72
CA LYS A 12 -6.03 -9.16 -14.49
C LYS A 12 -7.21 -8.20 -14.39
N ASN A 13 -7.45 -7.63 -13.22
CA ASN A 13 -8.73 -7.03 -12.86
C ASN A 13 -8.64 -5.53 -12.52
N TYR A 14 -7.42 -5.01 -12.35
CA TYR A 14 -7.22 -3.61 -12.02
C TYR A 14 -7.90 -2.65 -13.01
N LYS A 15 -8.53 -1.58 -12.51
CA LYS A 15 -9.27 -0.57 -13.28
C LYS A 15 -10.23 -1.17 -14.32
N ASP A 16 -11.33 -1.73 -13.82
CA ASP A 16 -12.43 -2.25 -14.64
C ASP A 16 -11.98 -3.33 -15.63
N GLY A 17 -11.14 -4.27 -15.17
CA GLY A 17 -10.68 -5.40 -15.99
C GLY A 17 -9.55 -5.11 -16.98
N LYS A 18 -8.91 -3.93 -16.89
CA LYS A 18 -7.77 -3.58 -17.75
C LYS A 18 -6.46 -4.22 -17.31
N GLY A 19 -6.33 -4.54 -16.02
CA GLY A 19 -5.11 -5.07 -15.46
C GLY A 19 -3.95 -4.07 -15.48
N MET A 20 -2.76 -4.55 -15.15
CA MET A 20 -1.51 -3.81 -15.35
C MET A 20 -0.37 -4.77 -15.68
N ALA A 21 0.69 -4.23 -16.28
CA ALA A 21 1.89 -5.01 -16.59
C ALA A 21 2.50 -5.63 -15.31
N LEU A 22 3.07 -6.84 -15.45
CA LEU A 22 3.58 -7.62 -14.32
C LEU A 22 4.59 -6.85 -13.45
N HIS A 23 5.58 -6.20 -14.07
CA HIS A 23 6.59 -5.42 -13.35
C HIS A 23 5.95 -4.27 -12.53
N ALA A 24 4.90 -3.64 -13.07
CA ALA A 24 4.18 -2.59 -12.36
C ALA A 24 3.39 -3.17 -11.19
N ALA A 25 2.76 -4.34 -11.37
CA ALA A 25 2.06 -5.04 -10.30
C ALA A 25 3.01 -5.43 -9.17
N GLU A 26 4.18 -6.00 -9.50
CA GLU A 26 5.22 -6.36 -8.53
C GLU A 26 5.72 -5.16 -7.73
N SER A 27 5.92 -4.02 -8.39
CA SER A 27 6.26 -2.77 -7.71
C SER A 27 5.18 -2.33 -6.71
N ARG A 28 3.90 -2.44 -7.07
CA ARG A 28 2.78 -2.12 -6.15
C ARG A 28 2.67 -3.10 -4.99
N VAL A 29 2.87 -4.38 -5.25
CA VAL A 29 2.93 -5.42 -4.21
C VAL A 29 4.10 -5.16 -3.27
N SER A 30 5.29 -4.84 -3.79
CA SER A 30 6.45 -4.50 -2.96
C SER A 30 6.20 -3.29 -2.07
N ASN A 31 5.58 -2.24 -2.60
CA ASN A 31 5.22 -1.06 -1.82
C ASN A 31 4.20 -1.36 -0.72
N ALA A 32 3.19 -2.18 -1.00
CA ALA A 32 2.23 -2.63 0.02
C ALA A 32 2.91 -3.51 1.08
N GLN A 33 3.78 -4.43 0.66
CA GLN A 33 4.53 -5.31 1.57
C GLN A 33 5.39 -4.52 2.56
N LYS A 34 6.15 -3.52 2.10
CA LYS A 34 6.95 -2.66 2.99
C LYS A 34 6.13 -2.01 4.09
N VAL A 35 4.89 -1.65 3.79
CA VAL A 35 3.98 -1.07 4.78
C VAL A 35 3.42 -2.16 5.69
N GLU A 36 3.03 -3.31 5.17
CA GLU A 36 2.62 -4.44 5.99
C GLU A 36 3.71 -4.87 6.97
N ASP A 37 4.96 -4.91 6.54
CA ASP A 37 6.10 -5.27 7.41
C ASP A 37 6.26 -4.27 8.57
N ALA A 38 5.88 -3.01 8.37
CA ALA A 38 5.96 -1.95 9.38
C ALA A 38 4.73 -1.87 10.30
N PHE A 39 3.53 -2.11 9.76
CA PHE A 39 2.25 -1.91 10.47
C PHE A 39 1.59 -3.22 10.92
N GLY A 40 2.07 -4.36 10.44
CA GLY A 40 1.46 -5.67 10.66
C GLY A 40 0.42 -6.03 9.61
N ASP A 41 -0.22 -7.18 9.83
CA ASP A 41 -1.10 -7.85 8.87
C ASP A 41 -2.24 -6.97 8.33
N PHE A 42 -2.20 -6.70 7.02
CA PHE A 42 -3.18 -5.88 6.34
C PHE A 42 -4.59 -6.45 6.34
N ASP A 43 -4.74 -7.77 6.33
CA ASP A 43 -6.08 -8.37 6.33
C ASP A 43 -6.77 -8.07 7.66
N LYS A 44 -6.04 -8.14 8.78
CA LYS A 44 -6.54 -7.74 10.10
C LYS A 44 -6.87 -6.25 10.18
N HIS A 45 -5.97 -5.38 9.69
CA HIS A 45 -6.24 -3.94 9.64
C HIS A 45 -7.45 -3.62 8.75
N TYR A 46 -7.63 -4.34 7.65
CA TYR A 46 -8.78 -4.15 6.76
C TYR A 46 -10.10 -4.57 7.42
N GLU A 47 -10.10 -5.60 8.24
CA GLU A 47 -11.26 -6.00 9.03
C GLU A 47 -11.64 -4.95 10.07
N VAL A 48 -10.64 -4.36 10.74
CA VAL A 48 -10.84 -3.37 11.81
C VAL A 48 -11.36 -2.03 11.25
N ASP A 49 -10.66 -1.43 10.29
CA ASP A 49 -10.97 -0.07 9.83
C ASP A 49 -10.77 0.14 8.33
N LYS A 50 -10.71 -0.93 7.54
CA LYS A 50 -10.44 -0.88 6.10
C LYS A 50 -9.10 -0.20 5.77
N LEU A 51 -8.09 -0.38 6.63
CA LEU A 51 -6.74 0.22 6.54
C LEU A 51 -6.73 1.75 6.65
N ALA A 52 -7.78 2.37 7.19
CA ALA A 52 -7.89 3.83 7.29
C ALA A 52 -6.79 4.42 8.20
N SER A 53 -6.53 3.81 9.35
CA SER A 53 -5.46 4.23 10.27
C SER A 53 -4.08 4.11 9.63
N VAL A 54 -3.80 3.03 8.90
CA VAL A 54 -2.54 2.84 8.17
C VAL A 54 -2.37 3.94 7.11
N VAL A 55 -3.41 4.22 6.32
CA VAL A 55 -3.38 5.28 5.30
C VAL A 55 -3.16 6.66 5.94
N ALA A 56 -3.74 6.93 7.11
CA ALA A 56 -3.56 8.17 7.84
C ALA A 56 -2.12 8.33 8.35
N GLN A 57 -1.50 7.25 8.85
CA GLN A 57 -0.10 7.29 9.29
C GLN A 57 0.89 7.51 8.13
N LEU A 58 0.51 7.09 6.91
CA LEU A 58 1.27 7.37 5.69
C LEU A 58 0.98 8.76 5.08
N ALA A 59 0.05 9.53 5.65
CA ALA A 59 -0.16 10.92 5.23
C ALA A 59 0.96 11.80 5.81
N TYR A 60 1.89 12.18 4.92
CA TYR A 60 3.09 12.92 5.29
C TYR A 60 3.17 14.23 4.49
N PRO A 61 2.74 15.36 5.06
CA PRO A 61 2.80 16.66 4.39
C PRO A 61 4.23 17.21 4.29
N VAL A 62 4.45 18.17 3.38
CA VAL A 62 5.79 18.75 3.09
C VAL A 62 6.46 19.41 4.31
N ARG A 63 5.68 19.86 5.29
CA ARG A 63 6.18 20.50 6.52
C ARG A 63 6.05 19.61 7.76
N GLU A 64 5.91 18.31 7.56
CA GLU A 64 5.79 17.35 8.65
C GLU A 64 7.12 17.20 9.40
N THR A 65 7.07 17.30 10.72
CA THR A 65 8.24 17.14 11.61
C THR A 65 8.20 15.85 12.40
N ARG A 66 7.07 15.11 12.36
CA ARG A 66 6.96 13.78 12.98
C ARG A 66 7.98 12.83 12.36
N PRO A 67 8.62 11.93 13.14
CA PRO A 67 9.47 10.90 12.56
C PRO A 67 8.65 9.97 11.64
N LEU A 68 9.33 9.33 10.69
CA LEU A 68 8.72 8.27 9.89
C LEU A 68 8.20 7.15 10.80
N PRO A 69 7.14 6.43 10.39
CA PRO A 69 6.68 5.25 11.10
C PRO A 69 7.81 4.24 11.27
N ARG A 70 7.82 3.55 12.41
CA ARG A 70 8.84 2.52 12.68
C ARG A 70 8.80 1.45 11.59
N GLY A 71 9.98 1.01 11.14
CA GLY A 71 10.11 0.03 10.06
C GLY A 71 10.03 0.61 8.64
N ILE A 72 9.59 1.86 8.47
CA ILE A 72 9.61 2.54 7.18
C ILE A 72 10.93 3.29 7.01
N VAL A 73 11.72 2.87 6.03
CA VAL A 73 12.93 3.56 5.59
C VAL A 73 12.70 4.06 4.17
N ILE A 74 12.84 5.37 3.98
CA ILE A 74 12.78 6.03 2.67
C ILE A 74 14.14 6.67 2.44
N ASP A 75 14.81 6.25 1.37
CA ASP A 75 16.01 6.90 0.88
C ASP A 75 15.60 7.95 -0.15
N GLY A 76 15.78 9.23 0.20
CA GLY A 76 15.34 10.38 -0.61
C GLY A 76 14.17 11.16 -0.02
N ASP A 77 13.30 11.69 -0.89
CA ASP A 77 12.21 12.58 -0.49
C ASP A 77 11.09 11.83 0.27
N TYR A 78 10.96 12.13 1.57
CA TYR A 78 10.00 11.48 2.45
C TYR A 78 8.55 11.68 2.00
N VAL A 79 8.20 12.85 1.48
CA VAL A 79 6.83 13.16 1.04
C VAL A 79 6.43 12.24 -0.11
N THR A 80 7.29 12.14 -1.13
CA THR A 80 7.09 11.31 -2.32
C THR A 80 7.16 9.83 -1.98
N GLY A 81 8.10 9.41 -1.13
CA GLY A 81 8.22 8.03 -0.67
C GLY A 81 6.97 7.58 0.08
N MET A 82 6.51 8.38 1.06
CA MET A 82 5.30 8.09 1.83
C MET A 82 4.05 8.10 0.93
N ALA A 83 3.95 9.04 -0.01
CA ALA A 83 2.86 9.06 -0.97
C ALA A 83 2.84 7.79 -1.86
N THR A 84 4.01 7.30 -2.25
CA THR A 84 4.17 6.08 -3.06
C THR A 84 3.74 4.83 -2.28
N LEU A 85 4.19 4.69 -1.04
CA LEU A 85 3.79 3.60 -0.15
C LEU A 85 2.27 3.62 0.10
N ARG A 86 1.71 4.80 0.38
CA ARG A 86 0.27 5.01 0.54
C ARG A 86 -0.53 4.59 -0.69
N GLN A 87 0.00 4.81 -1.90
CA GLN A 87 -0.65 4.29 -3.11
C GLN A 87 -0.67 2.77 -3.13
N GLY A 88 0.38 2.08 -2.70
CA GLY A 88 0.40 0.62 -2.55
C GLY A 88 -0.74 0.12 -1.66
N VAL A 89 -0.90 0.72 -0.47
CA VAL A 89 -1.99 0.39 0.46
C VAL A 89 -3.36 0.62 -0.17
N ARG A 90 -3.56 1.76 -0.84
CA ARG A 90 -4.83 2.05 -1.52
C ARG A 90 -5.17 1.03 -2.59
N ARG A 91 -4.19 0.49 -3.31
CA ARG A 91 -4.42 -0.60 -4.27
C ARG A 91 -4.83 -1.90 -3.59
N TYR A 92 -4.27 -2.20 -2.43
CA TYR A 92 -4.72 -3.34 -1.64
C TYR A 92 -6.18 -3.16 -1.17
N ILE A 93 -6.55 -1.95 -0.74
CA ILE A 93 -7.95 -1.62 -0.40
C ILE A 93 -8.87 -1.82 -1.62
N ASP A 94 -8.48 -1.36 -2.80
CA ASP A 94 -9.26 -1.55 -4.04
C ASP A 94 -9.45 -3.05 -4.34
N PHE A 95 -8.40 -3.86 -4.18
CA PHE A 95 -8.46 -5.31 -4.31
C PHE A 95 -9.46 -5.93 -3.31
N LYS A 96 -9.35 -5.60 -2.02
CA LYS A 96 -10.25 -6.11 -0.97
C LYS A 96 -11.72 -5.68 -1.14
N LYS A 97 -11.99 -4.62 -1.90
CA LYS A 97 -13.36 -4.18 -2.23
C LYS A 97 -13.95 -4.92 -3.43
N SER A 98 -13.10 -5.57 -4.22
CA SER A 98 -13.50 -6.31 -5.42
C SER A 98 -13.59 -7.83 -5.20
N GLU A 99 -13.11 -8.31 -4.04
CA GLU A 99 -13.50 -9.62 -3.49
C GLU A 99 -14.96 -9.57 -3.04
#